data_AF-A0A8H7ULX5-F1
#
_entry.id   AF-A0A8H7ULX5-F1
#
_cell.length_a   1.000
_cell.length_b   1.000
_cell.length_c   1.000
_cell.angle_alpha   90.00
_cell.angle_beta   90.00
_cell.angle_gamma   90.00
#
_symmetry.space_group_name_H-M   'P 1'
#
loop_
_entity.id
_entity.type
_entity.pdbx_description
1 polymer ?
#
loop_
_entity_poly.entity_id
_entity_poly.type
_entity_poly.pdbx_seq_one_letter_code
_entity_poly.pdbx_strand_id
1 'polypeptide(L)'
;MAPHAHQEAKKRKHAEHGDNVASKKSRMTVLNSTPSSEFSAFSEVSIKLYIHLAPMWVSKPIEGINEQLNAFLMKYIPEVDGVVVAHSGLRLETADGRVMYDCPFSHFFIRVKLLVWKPNKGEKLAGKINLQSPDHIGLLIYGTFNASIPREHISQTHFEWRAAVEEEKEKESDDEENTSEEAEKQYEYTKSEFGEWVLKATGQGVGQNDGVLEFSVVNLVSANDILTVTGALLSPPTTKDTTSTEEAAPSTKSHKEKKEKKEKKKSKKEKS
;
A
#
# COMPACT_ATOMS: atom_id res chain seq x y z
N MET A 1 21.90 -23.65 -78.91
CA MET A 1 22.90 -22.75 -78.31
C MET A 1 22.16 -21.63 -77.59
N ALA A 2 22.15 -21.65 -76.26
CA ALA A 2 21.84 -20.47 -75.44
C ALA A 2 23.08 -19.53 -75.44
N PRO A 3 22.99 -18.30 -74.91
CA PRO A 3 23.06 -18.17 -73.45
C PRO A 3 22.08 -17.17 -72.82
N HIS A 4 21.66 -17.55 -71.61
CA HIS A 4 21.04 -16.76 -70.56
C HIS A 4 21.93 -15.58 -70.14
N ALA A 5 21.32 -14.41 -69.90
CA ALA A 5 21.90 -13.34 -69.10
C ALA A 5 21.04 -13.11 -67.85
N HIS A 6 21.65 -13.37 -66.70
CA HIS A 6 21.12 -13.15 -65.35
C HIS A 6 20.86 -11.65 -65.09
N GLN A 7 19.65 -11.30 -64.62
CA GLN A 7 19.43 -10.07 -63.88
C GLN A 7 19.41 -10.37 -62.38
N GLU A 8 20.27 -9.67 -61.64
CA GLU A 8 20.42 -9.76 -60.19
C GLU A 8 19.17 -9.24 -59.46
N ALA A 9 18.62 -10.07 -58.57
CA ALA A 9 17.59 -9.69 -57.62
C ALA A 9 18.19 -8.91 -56.44
N LYS A 10 18.08 -7.57 -56.45
CA LYS A 10 18.30 -6.74 -55.26
C LYS A 10 17.06 -6.79 -54.35
N LYS A 11 17.14 -7.62 -53.29
CA LYS A 11 16.24 -7.59 -52.12
C LYS A 11 16.17 -6.16 -51.55
N ARG A 12 15.01 -5.50 -51.70
CA ARG A 12 14.68 -4.28 -50.95
C ARG A 12 14.30 -4.68 -49.53
N LYS A 13 15.05 -4.16 -48.55
CA LYS A 13 14.76 -4.30 -47.11
C LYS A 13 13.41 -3.66 -46.81
N HIS A 14 12.46 -4.44 -46.30
CA HIS A 14 11.30 -3.91 -45.59
C HIS A 14 11.82 -3.24 -44.32
N ALA A 15 11.68 -1.91 -44.24
CA ALA A 15 11.78 -1.20 -42.99
C ALA A 15 10.46 -1.44 -42.24
N GLU A 16 10.52 -2.17 -41.13
CA GLU A 16 9.46 -2.22 -40.14
C GLU A 16 9.11 -0.78 -39.72
N HIS A 17 7.90 -0.37 -40.03
CA HIS A 17 7.29 0.82 -39.44
C HIS A 17 6.89 0.42 -38.02
N GLY A 18 7.78 0.68 -37.06
CA GLY A 18 7.47 0.53 -35.65
C GLY A 18 6.43 1.57 -35.28
N ASP A 19 5.17 1.14 -35.15
CA ASP A 19 4.10 1.92 -34.55
C ASP A 19 4.43 2.16 -33.07
N ASN A 20 5.15 3.24 -32.83
CA ASN A 20 5.38 3.76 -31.49
C ASN A 20 4.17 4.60 -31.10
N VAL A 21 3.06 3.92 -30.75
CA VAL A 21 1.91 4.56 -30.11
C VAL A 21 2.35 4.94 -28.69
N ALA A 22 2.97 6.10 -28.57
CA ALA A 22 3.21 6.74 -27.30
C ALA A 22 1.84 6.95 -26.63
N SER A 23 1.55 6.18 -25.58
CA SER A 23 0.36 6.39 -24.77
C SER A 23 0.44 7.81 -24.21
N LYS A 24 -0.44 8.69 -24.70
CA LYS A 24 -0.56 10.06 -24.21
C LYS A 24 -1.08 9.97 -22.78
N LYS A 25 -0.15 9.91 -21.81
CA LYS A 25 -0.48 9.89 -20.39
C LYS A 25 -1.26 11.16 -20.04
N SER A 26 -2.45 10.97 -19.50
CA SER A 26 -3.30 12.03 -18.97
C SER A 26 -2.55 12.76 -17.85
N ARG A 27 -2.46 14.10 -17.92
CA ARG A 27 -1.68 14.89 -16.96
C ARG A 27 -2.51 15.11 -15.68
N MET A 28 -2.04 14.53 -14.57
CA MET A 28 -2.66 14.63 -13.25
C MET A 28 -1.97 15.71 -12.39
N THR A 29 -2.73 16.40 -11.55
CA THR A 29 -2.20 17.37 -10.58
C THR A 29 -2.95 17.25 -9.28
N VAL A 30 -2.22 17.00 -8.18
CA VAL A 30 -2.78 16.97 -6.83
C VAL A 30 -3.08 18.39 -6.37
N LEU A 31 -4.27 18.59 -5.82
CA LEU A 31 -4.75 19.90 -5.38
C LEU A 31 -4.66 20.01 -3.86
N ASN A 32 -5.29 19.07 -3.14
CA ASN A 32 -5.35 19.04 -1.68
C ASN A 32 -5.41 17.58 -1.18
N SER A 33 -4.81 17.29 -0.03
CA SER A 33 -4.95 16.02 0.70
C SER A 33 -5.54 16.27 2.10
N THR A 34 -6.48 15.42 2.51
CA THR A 34 -7.04 15.43 3.87
C THR A 34 -6.84 14.06 4.50
N PRO A 35 -6.03 13.94 5.58
CA PRO A 35 -5.91 12.69 6.31
C PRO A 35 -7.21 12.41 7.07
N SER A 36 -7.63 11.13 7.11
CA SER A 36 -8.84 10.74 7.85
C SER A 36 -8.62 10.60 9.37
N SER A 37 -7.36 10.53 9.81
CA SER A 37 -6.91 10.51 11.21
C SER A 37 -5.38 10.55 11.23
N GLU A 38 -4.74 10.98 12.32
CA GLU A 38 -3.26 11.00 12.47
C GLU A 38 -2.62 9.60 12.37
N PHE A 39 -3.41 8.53 12.48
CA PHE A 39 -2.96 7.14 12.38
C PHE A 39 -3.63 6.34 11.27
N SER A 40 -4.25 7.01 10.30
CA SER A 40 -4.92 6.30 9.20
C SER A 40 -4.05 6.25 7.95
N ALA A 41 -3.76 5.03 7.49
CA ALA A 41 -3.19 4.78 6.17
C ALA A 41 -4.12 5.21 5.01
N PHE A 42 -5.32 5.73 5.25
CA PHE A 42 -6.23 6.21 4.20
C PHE A 42 -6.36 7.73 4.21
N SER A 43 -6.22 8.33 3.03
CA SER A 43 -6.40 9.77 2.84
C SER A 43 -7.27 10.07 1.63
N GLU A 44 -8.04 11.15 1.72
CA GLU A 44 -8.77 11.67 0.56
C GLU A 44 -7.91 12.72 -0.14
N VAL A 45 -7.72 12.56 -1.45
CA VAL A 45 -6.90 13.46 -2.27
C VAL A 45 -7.75 14.01 -3.41
N SER A 46 -7.88 15.33 -3.48
CA SER A 46 -8.52 16.02 -4.61
C SER A 46 -7.50 16.24 -5.72
N ILE A 47 -7.81 15.81 -6.93
CA ILE A 47 -6.95 15.95 -8.11
C ILE A 47 -7.65 16.71 -9.24
N LYS A 48 -6.86 17.34 -10.09
CA LYS A 48 -7.27 17.86 -11.40
C LYS A 48 -6.60 17.01 -12.48
N LEU A 49 -7.40 16.53 -13.43
CA LEU A 49 -6.94 15.63 -14.49
C LEU A 49 -7.35 16.17 -15.85
N TYR A 50 -6.43 16.09 -16.82
CA TYR A 50 -6.70 16.45 -18.21
C TYR A 50 -7.07 15.22 -19.03
N ILE A 51 -8.35 15.06 -19.38
CA ILE A 51 -8.90 13.85 -19.98
C ILE A 51 -8.99 13.98 -21.51
N HIS A 52 -8.78 12.83 -22.18
CA HIS A 52 -9.05 12.62 -23.59
C HIS A 52 -10.23 11.66 -23.72
N LEU A 53 -11.40 12.17 -24.06
CA LEU A 53 -12.61 11.37 -24.15
C LEU A 53 -12.86 10.95 -25.61
N ALA A 54 -13.01 9.64 -25.84
CA ALA A 54 -13.27 9.11 -27.17
C ALA A 54 -14.67 9.52 -27.71
N PRO A 55 -14.84 9.66 -29.04
CA PRO A 55 -16.11 10.10 -29.65
C PRO A 55 -17.33 9.28 -29.25
N MET A 56 -17.15 7.97 -29.01
CA MET A 56 -18.23 7.07 -28.59
C MET A 56 -18.92 7.51 -27.29
N TRP A 57 -18.23 8.29 -26.46
CA TRP A 57 -18.74 8.78 -25.17
C TRP A 57 -19.34 10.19 -25.24
N VAL A 58 -19.45 10.81 -26.43
CA VAL A 58 -19.97 12.20 -26.58
C VAL A 58 -21.37 12.34 -25.99
N SER A 59 -22.24 11.35 -26.18
CA SER A 59 -23.60 11.37 -25.63
C SER A 59 -23.64 11.09 -24.12
N LYS A 60 -22.56 10.54 -23.54
CA LYS A 60 -22.49 10.07 -22.15
C LYS A 60 -21.08 10.30 -21.55
N PRO A 61 -20.63 11.56 -21.44
CA PRO A 61 -19.24 11.86 -21.11
C PRO A 61 -18.85 11.39 -19.71
N ILE A 62 -19.78 11.45 -18.75
CA ILE A 62 -19.56 11.02 -17.37
C ILE A 62 -19.26 9.51 -17.28
N GLU A 63 -19.98 8.67 -18.05
CA GLU A 63 -19.73 7.23 -18.08
C GLU A 63 -18.32 6.93 -18.63
N GLY A 64 -17.93 7.59 -19.73
CA GLY A 64 -16.60 7.40 -20.31
C GLY A 64 -15.45 7.91 -19.45
N ILE A 65 -15.67 8.99 -18.68
CA ILE A 65 -14.69 9.46 -17.70
C ILE A 65 -14.57 8.47 -16.54
N ASN A 66 -15.69 7.97 -16.03
CA ASN A 66 -15.67 6.96 -14.96
C ASN A 66 -14.94 5.70 -15.40
N GLU A 67 -15.10 5.25 -16.65
CA GLU A 67 -14.35 4.11 -17.20
C GLU A 67 -12.83 4.36 -17.15
N GLN A 68 -12.38 5.56 -17.52
CA GLN A 68 -10.96 5.92 -17.42
C GLN A 68 -10.49 6.00 -15.96
N LEU A 69 -11.30 6.52 -15.05
CA LEU A 69 -10.98 6.58 -13.62
C LEU A 69 -10.94 5.19 -12.97
N ASN A 70 -11.81 4.28 -13.41
CA ASN A 70 -11.83 2.89 -12.97
C ASN A 70 -10.51 2.17 -13.29
N ALA A 71 -9.84 2.56 -14.38
CA ALA A 71 -8.54 2.02 -14.75
C ALA A 71 -7.43 2.36 -13.75
N PHE A 72 -7.62 3.34 -12.84
CA PHE A 72 -6.70 3.66 -11.75
C PHE A 72 -6.98 2.87 -10.47
N LEU A 73 -8.15 2.24 -10.34
CA LEU A 73 -8.50 1.52 -9.12
C LEU A 73 -7.54 0.35 -8.87
N MET A 74 -7.22 0.16 -7.60
CA MET A 74 -6.31 -0.87 -7.10
C MET A 74 -4.88 -0.78 -7.64
N LYS A 75 -4.49 0.36 -8.20
CA LYS A 75 -3.13 0.63 -8.69
C LYS A 75 -2.43 1.68 -7.85
N TYR A 76 -1.14 1.47 -7.66
CA TYR A 76 -0.22 2.47 -7.12
C TYR A 76 0.01 3.56 -8.16
N ILE A 77 -0.27 4.79 -7.78
CA ILE A 77 -0.16 5.96 -8.63
C ILE A 77 0.88 6.92 -8.02
N PRO A 78 2.06 7.10 -8.66
CA PRO A 78 3.16 7.90 -8.10
C PRO A 78 2.78 9.34 -7.76
N GLU A 79 1.89 9.96 -8.52
CA GLU A 79 1.50 11.36 -8.32
C GLU A 79 0.68 11.58 -7.05
N VAL A 80 0.02 10.53 -6.52
CA VAL A 80 -0.68 10.56 -5.22
C VAL A 80 0.06 9.75 -4.15
N ASP A 81 1.18 9.13 -4.50
CA ASP A 81 2.06 8.36 -3.60
C ASP A 81 1.30 7.30 -2.81
N GLY A 82 0.46 6.52 -3.49
CA GLY A 82 -0.36 5.49 -2.86
C GLY A 82 -1.25 4.73 -3.85
N VAL A 83 -2.02 3.78 -3.32
CA VAL A 83 -2.95 2.95 -4.10
C VAL A 83 -4.33 3.61 -4.14
N VAL A 84 -4.89 3.83 -5.32
CA VAL A 84 -6.24 4.40 -5.45
C VAL A 84 -7.27 3.31 -5.20
N VAL A 85 -8.08 3.47 -4.17
CA VAL A 85 -9.09 2.48 -3.74
C VAL A 85 -10.48 2.84 -4.26
N ALA A 86 -10.79 4.12 -4.32
CA ALA A 86 -12.05 4.61 -4.85
C ALA A 86 -11.89 6.01 -5.44
N HIS A 87 -12.84 6.40 -6.29
CA HIS A 87 -12.98 7.78 -6.74
C HIS A 87 -14.42 8.25 -6.51
N SER A 88 -14.59 9.55 -6.26
CA SER A 88 -15.90 10.15 -6.03
C SER A 88 -15.90 11.64 -6.35
N GLY A 89 -17.10 12.23 -6.42
CA GLY A 89 -17.24 13.68 -6.57
C GLY A 89 -16.67 14.22 -7.88
N LEU A 90 -16.79 13.45 -8.97
CA LEU A 90 -16.42 13.88 -10.31
C LEU A 90 -17.12 15.18 -10.70
N ARG A 91 -16.35 16.16 -11.15
CA ARG A 91 -16.82 17.46 -11.67
C ARG A 91 -16.08 17.80 -12.94
N LEU A 92 -16.81 18.27 -13.94
CA LEU A 92 -16.22 18.87 -15.13
C LEU A 92 -15.83 20.31 -14.78
N GLU A 93 -14.58 20.70 -15.06
CA GLU A 93 -14.14 22.09 -14.86
C GLU A 93 -14.45 22.99 -16.06
N THR A 94 -14.72 22.39 -17.22
CA THR A 94 -15.17 23.10 -18.43
C THR A 94 -16.58 22.68 -18.79
N ALA A 95 -17.38 23.62 -19.28
CA ALA A 95 -18.76 23.36 -19.72
C ALA A 95 -18.79 22.55 -21.03
N ASP A 96 -17.75 22.68 -21.84
CA ASP A 96 -17.58 22.10 -23.16
C ASP A 96 -16.27 21.29 -23.25
N GLY A 97 -16.32 20.19 -24.00
CA GLY A 97 -15.14 19.46 -24.44
C GLY A 97 -14.65 20.03 -25.77
N ARG A 98 -13.35 20.29 -25.88
CA ARG A 98 -12.77 20.84 -27.11
C ARG A 98 -12.22 19.73 -27.97
N VAL A 99 -12.62 19.66 -29.23
CA VAL A 99 -11.98 18.83 -30.25
C VAL A 99 -10.87 19.67 -30.88
N MET A 100 -9.65 19.13 -30.95
CA MET A 100 -8.48 19.88 -31.39
C MET A 100 -7.86 19.25 -32.64
N TYR A 101 -7.69 20.07 -33.67
CA TYR A 101 -7.09 19.68 -34.95
C TYR A 101 -7.86 18.49 -35.57
N ASP A 102 -7.14 17.50 -36.11
CA ASP A 102 -7.72 16.32 -36.75
C ASP A 102 -7.96 15.15 -35.77
N CYS A 103 -7.88 15.39 -34.46
CA CYS A 103 -8.11 14.37 -33.44
C CYS A 103 -9.57 14.42 -32.97
N PRO A 104 -10.39 13.37 -33.19
CA PRO A 104 -11.82 13.43 -32.88
C PRO A 104 -12.14 13.33 -31.37
N PHE A 105 -11.11 13.30 -30.51
CA PHE A 105 -11.28 13.19 -29.06
C PHE A 105 -11.69 14.54 -28.47
N SER A 106 -12.57 14.49 -27.47
CA SER A 106 -12.94 15.66 -26.68
C SER A 106 -11.94 15.84 -25.54
N HIS A 107 -11.42 17.05 -25.41
CA HIS A 107 -10.42 17.41 -24.41
C HIS A 107 -11.01 18.36 -23.38
N PHE A 108 -10.87 18.04 -22.09
CA PHE A 108 -11.31 18.91 -20.99
C PHE A 108 -10.63 18.55 -19.67
N PHE A 109 -10.73 19.47 -18.72
CA PHE A 109 -10.28 19.25 -17.35
C PHE A 109 -11.42 18.75 -16.48
N ILE A 110 -11.09 17.79 -15.62
CA ILE A 110 -11.97 17.32 -14.55
C ILE A 110 -11.34 17.54 -13.20
N ARG A 111 -12.18 17.55 -12.17
CA ARG A 111 -11.79 17.44 -10.77
C ARG A 111 -12.47 16.23 -10.17
N VAL A 112 -11.72 15.44 -9.41
CA VAL A 112 -12.24 14.25 -8.73
C VAL A 112 -11.52 14.07 -7.39
N LYS A 113 -12.20 13.43 -6.44
CA LYS A 113 -11.62 12.99 -5.17
C LYS A 113 -11.24 11.53 -5.26
N LEU A 114 -10.03 11.20 -4.86
CA LEU A 114 -9.54 9.83 -4.76
C LEU A 114 -9.43 9.45 -3.28
N LEU A 115 -9.93 8.27 -2.93
CA LEU A 115 -9.57 7.61 -1.68
C LEU A 115 -8.28 6.83 -1.94
N VAL A 116 -7.20 7.22 -1.27
CA VAL A 116 -5.87 6.67 -1.48
C VAL A 116 -5.42 5.94 -0.22
N TRP A 117 -5.04 4.67 -0.38
CA TRP A 117 -4.32 3.92 0.64
C TRP A 117 -2.83 4.19 0.53
N LYS A 118 -2.28 4.78 1.58
CA LYS A 118 -0.91 5.26 1.72
C LYS A 118 -0.42 4.89 3.13
N PRO A 119 0.05 3.66 3.35
CA PRO A 119 0.68 3.28 4.61
C PRO A 119 1.97 4.07 4.81
N ASN A 120 2.34 4.35 6.06
CA ASN A 120 3.59 5.05 6.37
C ASN A 120 4.63 4.13 7.01
N LYS A 121 5.91 4.43 6.80
CA LYS A 121 7.00 3.74 7.51
C LYS A 121 6.87 3.99 9.02
N GLY A 122 7.05 2.94 9.81
CA GLY A 122 6.88 2.95 11.27
C GLY A 122 5.45 2.75 11.76
N GLU A 123 4.46 2.77 10.86
CA GLU A 123 3.06 2.50 11.21
C GLU A 123 2.88 1.02 11.59
N LYS A 124 1.96 0.73 12.52
CA LYS A 124 1.57 -0.64 12.85
C LYS A 124 0.38 -1.04 11.99
N LEU A 125 0.51 -2.15 11.29
CA LEU A 125 -0.56 -2.71 10.47
C LEU A 125 -0.82 -4.17 10.88
N ALA A 126 -2.02 -4.64 10.58
CA ALA A 126 -2.41 -6.02 10.76
C ALA A 126 -2.73 -6.65 9.39
N GLY A 127 -2.27 -7.87 9.17
CA GLY A 127 -2.56 -8.63 7.95
C GLY A 127 -2.88 -10.07 8.28
N LYS A 128 -3.70 -10.70 7.45
CA LYS A 128 -3.92 -12.15 7.54
C LYS A 128 -2.78 -12.86 6.83
N ILE A 129 -2.19 -13.85 7.47
CA ILE A 129 -1.14 -14.68 6.88
C ILE A 129 -1.73 -15.43 5.68
N ASN A 130 -1.08 -15.27 4.53
CA ASN A 130 -1.45 -15.93 3.28
C ASN A 130 -0.42 -17.01 2.89
N LEU A 131 0.85 -16.82 3.28
CA LEU A 131 1.94 -17.76 3.00
C LEU A 131 2.94 -17.77 4.15
N GLN A 132 3.47 -18.95 4.49
CA GLN A 132 4.58 -19.09 5.43
C GLN A 132 5.68 -19.95 4.83
N SER A 133 6.93 -19.50 4.97
CA SER A 133 8.12 -20.24 4.56
C SER A 133 9.26 -19.98 5.54
N PRO A 134 10.35 -20.77 5.52
CA PRO A 134 11.54 -20.52 6.34
C PRO A 134 12.20 -19.15 6.09
N ASP A 135 11.94 -18.52 4.94
CA ASP A 135 12.62 -17.29 4.51
C ASP A 135 11.75 -16.03 4.69
N HIS A 136 10.43 -16.16 4.70
CA HIS A 136 9.51 -15.03 4.91
C HIS A 136 8.10 -15.48 5.27
N ILE A 137 7.34 -14.54 5.84
CA ILE A 137 5.89 -14.63 6.02
C ILE A 137 5.22 -13.68 5.03
N GLY A 138 4.31 -14.18 4.21
CA GLY A 138 3.47 -13.39 3.31
C GLY A 138 2.10 -13.12 3.95
N LEU A 139 1.63 -11.88 3.85
CA LEU A 139 0.37 -11.42 4.43
C LEU A 139 -0.47 -10.62 3.44
N LEU A 140 -1.77 -10.57 3.72
CA LEU A 140 -2.71 -9.67 3.06
C LEU A 140 -3.32 -8.71 4.09
N ILE A 141 -3.07 -7.42 3.91
CA ILE A 141 -3.70 -6.35 4.70
C ILE A 141 -5.09 -6.11 4.12
N TYR A 142 -6.12 -6.11 4.96
CA TYR A 142 -7.54 -6.05 4.56
C TYR A 142 -7.93 -7.09 3.49
N GLY A 143 -7.22 -8.22 3.44
CA GLY A 143 -7.41 -9.25 2.42
C GLY A 143 -7.02 -8.83 1.00
N THR A 144 -6.39 -7.67 0.81
CA THR A 144 -6.21 -7.06 -0.52
C THR A 144 -4.77 -6.61 -0.78
N PHE A 145 -4.13 -5.92 0.16
CA PHE A 145 -2.80 -5.36 -0.08
C PHE A 145 -1.69 -6.32 0.35
N ASN A 146 -0.71 -6.51 -0.53
CA ASN A 146 0.41 -7.41 -0.28
C ASN A 146 1.34 -6.88 0.81
N ALA A 147 1.67 -7.74 1.76
CA ALA A 147 2.72 -7.49 2.73
C ALA A 147 3.61 -8.72 2.89
N SER A 148 4.87 -8.49 3.24
CA SER A 148 5.82 -9.56 3.56
C SER A 148 6.70 -9.17 4.74
N ILE A 149 7.04 -10.16 5.57
CA ILE A 149 8.00 -10.03 6.65
C ILE A 149 9.15 -10.99 6.32
N PRO A 150 10.27 -10.47 5.76
CA PRO A 150 11.46 -11.26 5.51
C PRO A 150 12.05 -11.82 6.80
N ARG A 151 12.78 -12.94 6.71
CA ARG A 151 13.43 -13.59 7.85
C ARG A 151 14.35 -12.66 8.64
N GLU A 152 15.05 -11.71 8.00
CA GLU A 152 15.88 -10.74 8.73
C GLU A 152 15.08 -9.86 9.71
N HIS A 153 13.77 -9.70 9.47
CA HIS A 153 12.86 -8.93 10.30
C HIS A 153 11.98 -9.81 11.20
N ILE A 154 12.27 -11.11 11.28
CA ILE A 154 11.68 -12.05 12.23
C ILE A 154 12.71 -12.30 13.34
N SER A 155 12.32 -12.00 14.58
CA SER A 155 13.23 -12.16 15.72
C SER A 155 13.55 -13.62 16.00
N GLN A 156 14.74 -14.08 15.58
CA GLN A 156 15.20 -15.46 15.77
C GLN A 156 15.43 -15.83 17.25
N THR A 157 15.45 -14.85 18.15
CA THR A 157 15.50 -15.09 19.61
C THR A 157 14.15 -15.54 20.15
N HIS A 158 13.05 -15.08 19.55
CA HIS A 158 11.69 -15.35 20.02
C HIS A 158 10.94 -16.36 19.16
N PHE A 159 11.27 -16.47 17.87
CA PHE A 159 10.56 -17.30 16.92
C PHE A 159 11.47 -18.35 16.27
N GLU A 160 10.89 -19.48 15.92
CA GLU A 160 11.54 -20.53 15.13
C GLU A 160 10.60 -21.09 14.07
N TRP A 161 11.19 -21.61 13.00
CA TRP A 161 10.47 -22.32 11.96
C TRP A 161 10.27 -23.78 12.37
N ARG A 162 9.01 -24.25 12.32
CA ARG A 162 8.65 -25.65 12.49
C ARG A 162 8.14 -26.20 11.16
N ALA A 163 8.94 -27.05 10.52
CA ALA A 163 8.50 -27.75 9.31
C ALA A 163 7.32 -28.67 9.64
N ALA A 164 6.38 -28.79 8.70
CA ALA A 164 5.37 -29.84 8.80
C ALA A 164 6.07 -31.20 8.70
N VAL A 165 5.77 -32.11 9.63
CA VAL A 165 6.19 -33.49 9.49
C VAL A 165 5.26 -34.11 8.45
N GLU A 166 5.83 -34.72 7.41
CA GLU A 166 5.06 -35.58 6.51
C GLU A 166 4.53 -36.76 7.33
N GLU A 167 3.35 -36.62 7.91
CA GLU A 167 2.55 -37.79 8.22
C GLU A 167 2.20 -38.40 6.86
N GLU A 168 2.72 -39.61 6.60
CA GLU A 168 2.38 -40.41 5.43
C GLU A 168 0.85 -40.53 5.38
N LYS A 169 0.20 -39.65 4.62
CA LYS A 169 -1.21 -39.81 4.28
C LYS A 169 -1.28 -41.06 3.41
N GLU A 170 -1.58 -42.20 4.04
CA GLU A 170 -2.04 -43.39 3.34
C GLU A 170 -3.13 -42.94 2.37
N LYS A 171 -2.86 -43.10 1.07
CA LYS A 171 -3.81 -42.78 0.01
C LYS A 171 -4.91 -43.83 0.05
N GLU A 172 -5.92 -43.60 0.87
CA GLU A 172 -7.19 -44.29 0.70
C GLU A 172 -7.89 -43.63 -0.49
N SER A 173 -7.82 -44.32 -1.63
CA SER A 173 -8.60 -44.03 -2.81
C SER A 173 -10.06 -44.29 -2.48
N ASP A 174 -10.89 -43.25 -2.50
CA ASP A 174 -12.30 -43.44 -2.80
C ASP A 174 -12.75 -42.42 -3.84
N ASP A 175 -13.25 -42.98 -4.93
CA ASP A 175 -14.12 -42.36 -5.92
C ASP A 175 -15.25 -41.62 -5.21
N GLU A 176 -15.53 -40.36 -5.59
CA GLU A 176 -16.92 -39.92 -5.63
C GLU A 176 -17.10 -38.66 -6.51
N GLU A 177 -18.18 -38.71 -7.27
CA GLU A 177 -18.59 -37.83 -8.36
C GLU A 177 -18.87 -36.39 -7.90
N ASN A 178 -18.37 -35.41 -8.64
CA ASN A 178 -18.59 -34.00 -8.33
C ASN A 178 -19.88 -33.48 -9.03
N THR A 179 -20.96 -33.36 -8.25
CA THR A 179 -22.11 -32.51 -8.59
C THR A 179 -21.78 -31.06 -8.27
N SER A 180 -22.01 -30.20 -9.25
CA SER A 180 -21.74 -28.76 -9.22
C SER A 180 -22.67 -28.00 -8.27
N GLU A 181 -22.13 -27.45 -7.18
CA GLU A 181 -22.72 -26.30 -6.48
C GLU A 181 -21.63 -25.29 -6.09
N GLU A 182 -21.82 -24.04 -6.53
CA GLU A 182 -20.94 -22.89 -6.31
C GLU A 182 -20.95 -22.50 -4.82
N ALA A 183 -19.95 -22.97 -4.08
CA ALA A 183 -19.71 -22.53 -2.71
C ALA A 183 -18.82 -21.27 -2.68
N GLU A 184 -19.32 -20.24 -1.99
CA GLU A 184 -18.58 -19.04 -1.62
C GLU A 184 -17.26 -19.41 -0.94
N LYS A 185 -16.12 -19.02 -1.54
CA LYS A 185 -14.79 -19.28 -0.97
C LYS A 185 -14.54 -18.39 0.24
N GLN A 186 -15.03 -18.83 1.40
CA GLN A 186 -14.53 -18.41 2.69
C GLN A 186 -13.05 -18.84 2.75
N TYR A 187 -12.12 -17.87 2.81
CA TYR A 187 -10.69 -18.13 2.98
C TYR A 187 -10.46 -18.73 4.37
N GLU A 188 -10.70 -20.03 4.49
CA GLU A 188 -10.37 -20.84 5.65
C GLU A 188 -8.85 -20.92 5.77
N TYR A 189 -8.35 -20.71 6.99
CA TYR A 189 -6.93 -20.76 7.31
C TYR A 189 -6.46 -22.20 7.17
N THR A 190 -5.96 -22.59 5.99
CA THR A 190 -5.25 -23.85 5.85
C THR A 190 -3.90 -23.69 6.54
N LYS A 191 -3.73 -24.43 7.64
CA LYS A 191 -2.42 -24.59 8.28
C LYS A 191 -1.42 -24.93 7.16
N SER A 192 -0.40 -24.09 7.00
CA SER A 192 0.56 -24.22 5.90
C SER A 192 1.10 -25.64 5.84
N GLU A 193 0.85 -26.33 4.72
CA GLU A 193 1.25 -27.73 4.49
C GLU A 193 2.77 -27.93 4.60
N PHE A 194 3.55 -26.84 4.55
CA PHE A 194 5.01 -26.85 4.56
C PHE A 194 5.61 -26.57 5.95
N GLY A 195 4.82 -26.03 6.89
CA GLY A 195 5.29 -25.64 8.22
C GLY A 195 4.81 -24.25 8.65
N GLU A 196 5.12 -23.90 9.89
CA GLU A 196 4.66 -22.68 10.55
C GLU A 196 5.77 -22.02 11.38
N TRP A 197 5.74 -20.68 11.46
CA TRP A 197 6.54 -19.94 12.43
C TRP A 197 5.88 -20.00 13.81
N VAL A 198 6.65 -20.36 14.83
CA VAL A 198 6.15 -20.52 16.21
C VAL A 198 7.00 -19.74 17.20
N LEU A 199 6.38 -19.30 18.30
CA LEU A 199 7.10 -18.74 19.44
C LEU A 199 7.87 -19.85 20.16
N LYS A 200 9.16 -19.64 20.42
CA LYS A 200 10.01 -20.57 21.17
C LYS A 200 9.53 -20.81 22.60
N ALA A 201 8.94 -19.79 23.24
CA ALA A 201 8.53 -19.86 24.63
C ALA A 201 7.26 -20.70 24.86
N THR A 202 6.31 -20.68 23.91
CA THR A 202 4.99 -21.31 24.06
C THR A 202 4.73 -22.41 23.04
N GLY A 203 5.50 -22.46 21.95
CA GLY A 203 5.23 -23.32 20.80
C GLY A 203 4.04 -22.89 19.94
N GLN A 204 3.41 -21.74 20.24
CA GLN A 204 2.23 -21.22 19.55
C GLN A 204 2.60 -20.57 18.22
N GLY A 205 1.79 -20.79 17.18
CA GLY A 205 1.98 -20.18 15.86
C GLY A 205 1.83 -18.65 15.89
N VAL A 206 2.60 -17.96 15.04
CA VAL A 206 2.60 -16.49 14.93
C VAL A 206 1.23 -15.89 14.64
N GLY A 207 0.40 -16.57 13.82
CA GLY A 207 -0.95 -16.13 13.47
C GLY A 207 -2.03 -16.53 14.47
N GLN A 208 -1.68 -17.13 15.61
CA GLN A 208 -2.62 -17.59 16.63
C GLN A 208 -3.83 -18.36 16.03
N ASN A 209 -5.07 -18.03 16.44
CA ASN A 209 -6.27 -18.76 16.04
C ASN A 209 -6.95 -18.19 14.77
N ASP A 210 -6.75 -16.92 14.45
CA ASP A 210 -7.43 -16.22 13.35
C ASP A 210 -6.53 -16.01 12.11
N GLY A 211 -5.24 -16.34 12.23
CA GLY A 211 -4.23 -16.12 11.21
C GLY A 211 -3.85 -14.65 11.04
N VAL A 212 -4.23 -13.77 11.96
CA VAL A 212 -3.94 -12.34 11.88
C VAL A 212 -2.64 -12.05 12.61
N LEU A 213 -1.80 -11.22 11.99
CA LEU A 213 -0.49 -10.86 12.51
C LEU A 213 -0.30 -9.34 12.46
N GLU A 214 0.04 -8.76 13.60
CA GLU A 214 0.45 -7.36 13.70
C GLU A 214 1.95 -7.21 13.43
N PHE A 215 2.30 -6.19 12.65
CA PHE A 215 3.68 -5.89 12.29
C PHE A 215 3.89 -4.38 12.13
N SER A 216 5.15 -3.96 12.20
CA SER A 216 5.56 -2.58 11.93
C SER A 216 6.04 -2.43 10.49
N VAL A 217 5.63 -1.38 9.80
CA VAL A 217 6.06 -1.11 8.42
C VAL A 217 7.51 -0.64 8.42
N VAL A 218 8.40 -1.39 7.76
CA VAL A 218 9.81 -1.04 7.61
C VAL A 218 10.04 -0.34 6.28
N ASN A 219 9.50 -0.90 5.20
CA ASN A 219 9.69 -0.39 3.86
C ASN A 219 8.44 -0.55 3.00
N LEU A 220 8.37 0.25 1.94
CA LEU A 220 7.32 0.23 0.94
C LEU A 220 7.98 0.09 -0.41
N VAL A 221 7.56 -0.90 -1.19
CA VAL A 221 8.13 -1.19 -2.51
C VAL A 221 6.99 -1.12 -3.53
N SER A 222 7.08 -0.17 -4.46
CA SER A 222 6.14 -0.03 -5.56
C SER A 222 6.77 -0.53 -6.86
N ALA A 223 6.14 -1.49 -7.53
CA ALA A 223 6.56 -1.99 -8.84
C ALA A 223 5.34 -2.45 -9.65
N ASN A 224 5.31 -2.17 -10.95
CA ASN A 224 4.22 -2.57 -11.86
C ASN A 224 2.82 -2.20 -11.34
N ASP A 225 2.65 -0.96 -10.88
CA ASP A 225 1.41 -0.45 -10.29
C ASP A 225 0.96 -1.20 -9.01
N ILE A 226 1.77 -2.07 -8.42
CA ILE A 226 1.50 -2.78 -7.17
C ILE A 226 2.34 -2.17 -6.06
N LEU A 227 1.72 -1.96 -4.89
CA LEU A 227 2.40 -1.58 -3.65
C LEU A 227 2.51 -2.80 -2.73
N THR A 228 3.73 -3.16 -2.36
CA THR A 228 4.03 -4.21 -1.39
C THR A 228 4.64 -3.61 -0.14
N VAL A 229 4.11 -3.98 1.03
CA VAL A 229 4.58 -3.52 2.33
C VAL A 229 5.59 -4.51 2.90
N THR A 230 6.80 -4.07 3.20
CA THR A 230 7.77 -4.86 3.95
C THR A 230 7.66 -4.53 5.42
N GLY A 231 7.35 -5.53 6.24
CA GLY A 231 7.15 -5.40 7.67
C GLY A 231 8.25 -6.03 8.53
N ALA A 232 8.24 -5.69 9.82
CA ALA A 232 8.97 -6.38 10.87
C ALA A 232 8.02 -6.85 11.98
N LEU A 233 8.26 -8.08 12.43
CA LEU A 233 7.44 -8.69 13.47
C LEU A 233 7.68 -8.01 14.80
N LEU A 234 6.60 -7.66 15.50
CA LEU A 234 6.69 -7.07 16.83
C LEU A 234 7.19 -8.14 17.82
N SER A 235 8.13 -7.80 18.69
CA SER A 235 8.52 -8.70 19.77
C SER A 235 7.30 -8.99 20.64
N PRO A 236 7.13 -10.24 21.11
CA PRO A 236 6.06 -10.55 22.05
C PRO A 236 6.21 -9.65 23.28
N PRO A 237 5.12 -9.14 23.86
CA PRO A 237 5.18 -8.30 25.04
C PRO A 237 5.84 -9.10 26.17
N THR A 238 7.11 -8.79 26.44
CA THR A 238 7.83 -9.29 27.60
C THR A 238 7.09 -8.79 28.83
N THR A 239 6.67 -9.70 29.70
CA THR A 239 6.11 -9.43 31.04
C THR A 239 7.16 -8.85 32.00
N LYS A 240 7.84 -7.78 31.59
CA LYS A 240 8.84 -7.04 32.38
C LYS A 240 8.66 -5.53 32.29
N ASP A 241 7.43 -5.05 32.18
CA ASP A 241 7.08 -3.65 32.51
C ASP A 241 6.34 -3.61 33.85
N THR A 242 7.00 -4.13 34.87
CA THR A 242 6.76 -3.79 36.27
C THR A 242 8.11 -4.00 36.95
N THR A 243 8.88 -2.93 37.14
CA THR A 243 9.26 -2.37 38.46
C THR A 243 10.34 -1.30 38.24
N SER A 244 10.04 -0.07 38.68
CA SER A 244 10.97 0.94 39.23
C SER A 244 12.20 1.39 38.44
N THR A 245 12.17 2.64 37.99
CA THR A 245 13.22 3.61 38.37
C THR A 245 12.54 4.91 38.79
N GLU A 246 11.97 4.88 39.99
CA GLU A 246 11.77 6.07 40.80
C GLU A 246 13.16 6.41 41.38
N GLU A 247 13.92 7.23 40.66
CA GLU A 247 15.15 7.79 41.21
C GLU A 247 14.80 9.10 41.91
N ALA A 248 14.83 9.01 43.24
CA ALA A 248 14.58 10.08 44.17
C ALA A 248 15.55 11.25 43.96
N ALA A 249 15.01 12.44 43.72
CA ALA A 249 15.73 13.69 43.85
C ALA A 249 16.10 13.93 45.34
N PRO A 250 17.36 14.27 45.68
CA PRO A 250 17.67 14.79 47.00
C PRO A 250 17.39 16.30 46.99
N SER A 251 16.26 16.73 47.56
CA SER A 251 16.04 18.14 47.88
C SER A 251 16.11 18.39 49.38
N THR A 252 17.10 19.21 49.74
CA THR A 252 17.55 19.60 51.05
C THR A 252 16.54 20.51 51.77
N LYS A 253 16.38 20.29 53.08
CA LYS A 253 15.65 21.22 53.96
C LYS A 253 16.47 22.48 54.26
N SER A 254 15.79 23.61 54.06
CA SER A 254 15.78 24.82 54.91
C SER A 254 16.94 25.84 54.90
N HIS A 255 16.48 27.09 54.83
CA HIS A 255 17.02 28.33 55.43
C HIS A 255 18.24 29.04 54.82
N LYS A 256 17.94 30.02 53.96
CA LYS A 256 18.44 31.41 54.11
C LYS A 256 17.62 32.34 53.21
N GLU A 257 16.68 33.11 53.75
CA GLU A 257 16.93 34.53 54.07
C GLU A 257 17.84 35.21 53.03
N LYS A 258 17.23 35.86 52.03
CA LYS A 258 17.65 37.10 51.34
C LYS A 258 17.03 37.16 49.94
N LYS A 259 15.75 37.51 49.85
CA LYS A 259 15.23 38.16 48.63
C LYS A 259 13.93 38.94 48.86
N GLU A 260 13.78 39.54 50.03
CA GLU A 260 12.72 40.53 50.28
C GLU A 260 13.34 41.90 50.58
N LYS A 261 14.18 42.38 49.65
CA LYS A 261 14.76 43.73 49.73
C LYS A 261 15.28 44.20 48.37
N LYS A 262 14.49 44.05 47.30
CA LYS A 262 14.79 44.73 46.03
C LYS A 262 13.57 45.04 45.14
N GLU A 263 12.40 45.18 45.75
CA GLU A 263 11.18 45.60 45.01
C GLU A 263 10.37 46.68 45.74
N LYS A 264 11.03 47.47 46.59
CA LYS A 264 10.45 48.68 47.23
C LYS A 264 11.29 49.95 47.03
N LYS A 265 12.13 49.97 45.99
CA LYS A 265 12.99 51.13 45.67
C LYS A 265 12.86 51.65 44.23
N LYS A 266 11.74 51.34 43.55
CA LYS A 266 11.45 51.85 42.20
C LYS A 266 10.10 52.61 42.05
N SER A 267 9.34 52.83 43.13
CA SER A 267 8.07 53.60 43.06
C SER A 267 8.04 54.89 43.89
N LYS A 268 9.20 55.40 44.35
CA LYS A 268 9.27 56.67 45.09
C LYS A 268 10.25 57.69 44.50
N LYS A 269 10.36 57.72 43.17
CA LYS A 269 11.10 58.77 42.44
C LYS A 269 10.41 59.08 41.11
N GLU A 270 9.12 59.36 41.18
CA GLU A 270 8.34 60.01 40.11
C GLU A 270 7.08 60.62 40.75
N LYS A 271 7.33 61.67 41.53
CA LYS A 271 6.39 62.71 42.00
C LYS A 271 7.11 63.55 43.06
N SER A 272 8.08 64.30 42.57
CA SER A 272 8.47 65.61 43.08
C SER A 272 9.22 66.36 41.99
#